data_AF-A0A545SRQ2-F1
#
_entry.id   AF-A0A545SRQ2-F1
#
_cell.length_a   1.000
_cell.length_b   1.000
_cell.length_c   1.000
_cell.angle_alpha   90.00
_cell.angle_beta   90.00
_cell.angle_gamma   90.00
#
_symmetry.space_group_name_H-M   'P 1'
#
loop_
_entity.id
_entity.type
_entity.pdbx_description
1 polymer ?
#
loop_
_entity_poly.entity_id
_entity_poly.type
_entity_poly.pdbx_seq_one_letter_code
_entity_poly.pdbx_strand_id
1 'polypeptide(L)'
;MNATCTPKNNKYTYSTICEIRENITSLENRVDELGSCDNIDDLSCLHFKYDSVAGLWDNKDTLSLLNTIVALKPDFLSLCKLAQFHLQVDNYKEAMRAIDLALRYRENDFRAIQVKVAILLLQKRKDDAFELLSSVPRGANESWLRSMENYALHLEYLPLYDCSRLIKEHVNSITLEYDLEEPLKISNEWNDVLERHLAKGVELPISDIIGTLESIPFNAITDRLLLVGSFAEGNANDGSDIDIYILTDFFKVDIHEYNKHLKRSINVKYFNTGYLKNLLVVVGVNEKIPEKWPGNTDYTVMLEYLHRLANSIPLNDPPFPAVDWPLVTPKDLYKSGAITHLKNVRGLWQDAAGAFAKGEKSQAAFSAEMGLWSAIDALACLEGLTNPSLKWRLKKVNQLDSLYPTFNQAKERLLSNRSFFENTEDLLLLLAESLYQITHKLVYGRYSQSSASHTTSERTEVVVSGDVKIDLYSSI
;
A
#
# COMPACT_ATOMS: atom_id res chain seq x y z
N MET A 1 15.95 -19.85 51.71
CA MET A 1 15.62 -20.19 50.31
C MET A 1 16.05 -19.01 49.45
N ASN A 2 17.22 -19.09 48.83
CA ASN A 2 17.75 -18.01 47.98
C ASN A 2 17.43 -18.32 46.53
N ALA A 3 16.63 -17.46 45.88
CA ALA A 3 16.36 -17.53 44.46
C ALA A 3 17.47 -16.79 43.70
N THR A 4 18.22 -17.51 42.89
CA THR A 4 19.19 -16.96 41.93
C THR A 4 18.48 -16.61 40.62
N CYS A 5 18.53 -15.34 40.23
CA CYS A 5 18.14 -14.90 38.89
C CYS A 5 19.19 -15.33 37.87
N THR A 6 18.80 -16.18 36.91
CA THR A 6 19.58 -16.44 35.69
C THR A 6 19.25 -15.40 34.62
N PRO A 7 20.24 -14.84 33.90
CA PRO A 7 19.98 -13.96 32.76
C PRO A 7 19.42 -14.76 31.58
N LYS A 8 18.35 -14.26 30.95
CA LYS A 8 17.86 -14.77 29.67
C LYS A 8 18.86 -14.42 28.57
N ASN A 9 19.62 -15.42 28.11
CA ASN A 9 20.43 -15.33 26.91
C ASN A 9 19.53 -15.30 25.67
N ASN A 10 19.32 -14.13 25.07
CA ASN A 10 18.87 -14.04 23.68
C ASN A 10 20.05 -14.43 22.77
N LYS A 11 20.22 -15.73 22.52
CA LYS A 11 21.15 -16.22 21.50
C LYS A 11 20.53 -15.98 20.12
N TYR A 12 20.89 -14.88 19.48
CA TYR A 12 20.84 -14.81 18.03
C TYR A 12 21.80 -15.87 17.49
N THR A 13 21.33 -16.68 16.53
CA THR A 13 22.18 -17.69 15.89
C THR A 13 23.23 -16.98 15.04
N TYR A 14 24.42 -17.58 14.96
CA TYR A 14 25.51 -17.07 14.12
C TYR A 14 25.05 -16.82 12.66
N SER A 15 24.07 -17.59 12.18
CA SER A 15 23.45 -17.39 10.86
C SER A 15 22.76 -16.03 10.71
N THR A 16 22.03 -15.54 11.71
CA THR A 16 21.32 -14.25 11.65
C THR A 16 22.31 -13.09 11.65
N ILE A 17 23.44 -13.21 12.35
CA ILE A 17 24.50 -12.20 12.34
C ILE A 17 25.22 -12.18 10.98
N CYS A 18 25.41 -13.34 10.35
CA CYS A 18 25.97 -13.43 9.00
C CYS A 18 25.03 -12.83 7.95
N GLU A 19 23.73 -13.12 8.02
CA GLU A 19 22.69 -12.57 7.12
C GLU A 19 22.60 -11.04 7.22
N ILE A 20 22.66 -10.50 8.45
CA ILE A 20 22.67 -9.05 8.68
C ILE A 20 23.95 -8.42 8.14
N ARG A 21 25.11 -9.08 8.32
CA ARG A 21 26.39 -8.59 7.75
C ARG A 21 26.39 -8.62 6.22
N GLU A 22 25.85 -9.66 5.59
CA GLU A 22 25.71 -9.72 4.14
C GLU A 22 24.80 -8.63 3.60
N ASN A 23 23.71 -8.30 4.32
CA ASN A 23 22.82 -7.19 3.98
C ASN A 23 23.49 -5.81 4.17
N ILE A 24 24.32 -5.65 5.20
CA ILE A 24 25.11 -4.42 5.42
C ILE A 24 26.16 -4.26 4.30
N THR A 25 26.91 -5.31 3.98
CA THR A 25 27.89 -5.28 2.88
C THR A 25 27.20 -5.02 1.53
N SER A 26 26.01 -5.58 1.30
CA SER A 26 25.21 -5.29 0.09
C SER A 26 24.74 -3.83 0.04
N LEU A 27 24.38 -3.25 1.18
CA LEU A 27 24.02 -1.83 1.28
C LEU A 27 25.23 -0.92 1.13
N GLU A 28 26.39 -1.28 1.67
CA GLU A 28 27.66 -0.55 1.49
C GLU A 28 28.06 -0.55 0.01
N ASN A 29 27.98 -1.71 -0.66
CA ASN A 29 28.21 -1.80 -2.10
C ASN A 29 27.21 -0.94 -2.90
N ARG A 30 25.93 -0.88 -2.49
CA ARG A 30 24.93 -0.02 -3.14
C ARG A 30 25.18 1.47 -2.90
N VAL A 31 25.71 1.85 -1.73
CA VAL A 31 26.09 3.24 -1.43
C VAL A 31 27.34 3.63 -2.24
N ASP A 32 28.31 2.73 -2.37
CA ASP A 32 29.49 2.92 -3.23
C ASP A 32 29.11 2.97 -4.72
N GLU A 33 28.11 2.18 -5.16
CA GLU A 33 27.52 2.25 -6.50
C GLU A 33 26.76 3.58 -6.72
N LEU A 34 26.09 4.10 -5.69
CA LEU A 34 25.43 5.41 -5.70
C LEU A 34 26.41 6.59 -5.65
N GLY A 35 27.67 6.36 -5.28
CA GLY A 35 28.79 7.30 -5.40
C GLY A 35 29.12 7.72 -6.83
N SER A 36 28.40 7.20 -7.84
CA SER A 36 28.43 7.64 -9.25
C SER A 36 27.29 8.60 -9.65
N CYS A 37 26.41 8.98 -8.72
CA CYS A 37 25.37 9.98 -8.98
C CYS A 37 25.89 11.38 -8.61
N ASP A 38 26.37 12.14 -9.61
CA ASP A 38 26.97 13.48 -9.51
C ASP A 38 26.07 14.59 -8.88
N ASN A 39 24.93 14.26 -8.24
CA ASN A 39 23.95 15.24 -7.76
C ASN A 39 23.25 14.89 -6.43
N ILE A 40 23.65 13.85 -5.69
CA ILE A 40 23.10 13.61 -4.34
C ILE A 40 24.08 14.16 -3.31
N ASP A 41 23.65 15.16 -2.53
CA ASP A 41 24.43 15.74 -1.42
C ASP A 41 24.84 14.64 -0.43
N ASP A 42 26.12 14.58 -0.07
CA ASP A 42 26.71 13.55 0.82
C ASP A 42 25.91 13.39 2.13
N LEU A 43 25.34 14.49 2.62
CA LEU A 43 24.49 14.51 3.82
C LEU A 43 23.18 13.71 3.64
N SER A 44 22.57 13.78 2.46
CA SER A 44 21.34 13.05 2.13
C SER A 44 21.59 11.54 2.07
N CYS A 45 22.73 11.13 1.50
CA CYS A 45 23.17 9.73 1.52
C CYS A 45 23.36 9.20 2.95
N LEU A 46 23.94 10.01 3.84
CA LEU A 46 24.11 9.64 5.25
C LEU A 46 22.77 9.51 5.99
N HIS A 47 21.81 10.40 5.73
CA HIS A 47 20.47 10.28 6.29
C HIS A 47 19.74 9.02 5.81
N PHE A 48 19.82 8.71 4.52
CA PHE A 48 19.25 7.49 3.95
C PHE A 48 19.88 6.23 4.56
N LYS A 49 21.22 6.23 4.70
CA LYS A 49 21.94 5.15 5.38
C LYS A 49 21.45 4.99 6.82
N TYR A 50 21.25 6.10 7.54
CA TYR A 50 20.70 6.07 8.89
C TYR A 50 19.30 5.45 8.94
N ASP A 51 18.38 5.89 8.09
CA ASP A 51 17.00 5.38 8.09
C ASP A 51 16.95 3.87 7.75
N SER A 52 17.92 3.38 6.95
CA SER A 52 18.07 1.97 6.61
C SER A 52 18.62 1.11 7.76
N VAL A 53 19.45 1.67 8.65
CA VAL A 53 20.07 0.93 9.76
C VAL A 53 19.41 1.18 11.11
N ALA A 54 18.61 2.23 11.27
CA ALA A 54 17.97 2.59 12.53
C ALA A 54 16.99 1.51 13.06
N GLY A 55 16.48 0.64 12.19
CA GLY A 55 15.69 -0.53 12.56
C GLY A 55 16.50 -1.74 13.04
N LEU A 56 17.82 -1.72 12.85
CA LEU A 56 18.76 -2.77 13.28
C LEU A 56 19.37 -2.32 14.62
N TRP A 57 19.08 -3.06 15.68
CA TRP A 57 19.31 -2.65 17.08
C TRP A 57 20.80 -2.63 17.50
N ASP A 58 21.74 -2.53 16.55
CA ASP A 58 23.16 -2.41 16.86
C ASP A 58 23.54 -0.94 17.11
N ASN A 59 23.80 -0.63 18.37
CA ASN A 59 23.84 0.75 18.88
C ASN A 59 25.11 1.54 18.51
N LYS A 60 26.18 0.89 17.99
CA LYS A 60 27.46 1.60 17.78
C LYS A 60 27.54 2.28 16.42
N ASP A 61 27.14 1.58 15.37
CA ASP A 61 27.27 2.09 13.99
C ASP A 61 26.24 3.20 13.73
N THR A 62 25.01 3.02 14.22
CA THR A 62 23.94 4.03 14.14
C THR A 62 24.32 5.32 14.88
N LEU A 63 24.93 5.23 16.06
CA LEU A 63 25.39 6.40 16.81
C LEU A 63 26.57 7.10 16.12
N SER A 64 27.53 6.33 15.60
CA SER A 64 28.67 6.87 14.84
C SER A 64 28.18 7.66 13.62
N LEU A 65 27.21 7.10 12.89
CA LEU A 65 26.59 7.73 11.73
C LEU A 65 25.86 9.02 12.09
N LEU A 66 25.01 9.01 13.12
CA LEU A 66 24.31 10.21 13.58
C LEU A 66 25.26 11.31 14.05
N ASN A 67 26.32 10.97 14.79
CA ASN A 67 27.34 11.93 15.20
C ASN A 67 28.05 12.52 13.99
N THR A 68 28.29 11.73 12.94
CA THR A 68 28.91 12.19 11.69
C THR A 68 27.97 13.18 10.98
N ILE A 69 26.69 12.85 10.84
CA ILE A 69 25.67 13.73 10.25
C ILE A 69 25.63 15.08 11.00
N VAL A 70 25.50 15.04 12.33
CA VAL A 70 25.42 16.25 13.17
C VAL A 70 26.72 17.05 13.15
N ALA A 71 27.88 16.40 13.03
CA ALA A 71 29.17 17.08 12.93
C ALA A 71 29.36 17.78 11.57
N LEU A 72 28.84 17.20 10.48
CA LEU A 72 28.89 17.80 9.15
C LEU A 72 27.95 19.00 9.05
N LYS A 73 26.70 18.84 9.49
CA LYS A 73 25.70 19.89 9.47
C LYS A 73 24.71 19.68 10.62
N PRO A 74 24.86 20.39 11.75
CA PRO A 74 23.84 20.35 12.78
C PRO A 74 22.62 21.10 12.25
N ASP A 75 21.56 20.36 11.95
CA ASP A 75 20.25 20.90 11.64
C ASP A 75 19.20 20.33 12.60
N PHE A 76 18.01 20.93 12.55
CA PHE A 76 16.89 20.55 13.40
C PHE A 76 16.60 19.04 13.34
N LEU A 77 16.64 18.47 12.12
CA LEU A 77 16.27 17.10 11.83
C LEU A 77 17.26 16.10 12.43
N SER A 78 18.54 16.30 12.15
CA SER A 78 19.65 15.47 12.63
C SER A 78 19.72 15.47 14.16
N LEU A 79 19.45 16.61 14.78
CA LEU A 79 19.43 16.75 16.23
C LEU A 79 18.23 16.02 16.86
N CYS A 80 17.05 16.03 16.22
CA CYS A 80 15.91 15.24 16.67
C CYS A 80 16.20 13.72 16.56
N LYS A 81 16.79 13.26 15.44
CA LYS A 81 17.22 11.85 15.27
C LYS A 81 18.21 11.44 16.34
N LEU A 82 19.21 12.28 16.61
CA LEU A 82 20.22 12.05 17.65
C LEU A 82 19.59 11.98 19.05
N ALA A 83 18.67 12.88 19.37
CA ALA A 83 17.96 12.87 20.64
C ALA A 83 17.12 11.60 20.83
N GLN A 84 16.36 11.19 19.80
CA GLN A 84 15.57 9.97 19.82
C GLN A 84 16.45 8.72 19.98
N PHE A 85 17.57 8.66 19.27
CA PHE A 85 18.52 7.56 19.43
C PHE A 85 19.07 7.48 20.87
N HIS A 86 19.52 8.61 21.43
CA HIS A 86 20.00 8.65 22.82
C HIS A 86 18.91 8.30 23.84
N LEU A 87 17.66 8.66 23.58
CA LEU A 87 16.50 8.28 24.38
C LEU A 87 16.28 6.76 24.38
N GLN A 88 16.42 6.11 23.22
CA GLN A 88 16.25 4.66 23.09
C GLN A 88 17.28 3.88 23.91
N VAL A 89 18.54 4.32 23.90
CA VAL A 89 19.66 3.70 24.66
C VAL A 89 19.79 4.19 26.11
N ASP A 90 18.74 4.83 26.64
CA ASP A 90 18.67 5.36 28.02
C ASP A 90 19.77 6.38 28.37
N ASN A 91 20.37 7.03 27.35
CA ASN A 91 21.33 8.12 27.53
C ASN A 91 20.61 9.47 27.58
N TYR A 92 19.81 9.67 28.62
CA TYR A 92 18.93 10.84 28.76
C TYR A 92 19.67 12.18 28.79
N LYS A 93 20.93 12.20 29.23
CA LYS A 93 21.73 13.43 29.30
C LYS A 93 22.05 13.94 27.89
N GLU A 94 22.58 13.08 27.03
CA GLU A 94 22.89 13.46 25.65
C GLU A 94 21.61 13.63 24.82
N ALA A 95 20.55 12.86 25.10
CA ALA A 95 19.24 13.08 24.51
C ALA A 95 18.70 14.51 24.79
N MET A 96 18.78 14.96 26.05
CA MET A 96 18.36 16.30 26.44
C MET A 96 19.20 17.37 25.75
N ARG A 97 20.53 17.17 25.70
CA ARG A 97 21.44 18.13 25.06
C ARG A 97 21.13 18.30 23.57
N ALA A 98 20.89 17.20 22.86
CA ALA A 98 20.54 17.21 21.44
C ALA A 98 19.18 17.89 21.21
N ILE A 99 18.16 17.59 22.01
CA ILE A 99 16.82 18.17 21.81
C ILE A 99 16.74 19.64 22.20
N ASP A 100 17.47 20.07 23.23
CA ASP A 100 17.59 21.48 23.57
C ASP A 100 18.26 22.27 22.45
N LEU A 101 19.23 21.67 21.76
CA LEU A 101 19.84 22.28 20.58
C LEU A 101 18.86 22.33 19.41
N ALA A 102 18.09 21.27 19.16
CA ALA A 102 17.06 21.25 18.13
C ALA A 102 16.00 22.35 18.35
N LEU A 103 15.52 22.52 19.59
CA LEU A 103 14.57 23.58 19.95
C LEU A 103 15.13 24.99 19.75
N ARG A 104 16.45 25.20 19.74
CA ARG A 104 17.01 26.51 19.36
C ARG A 104 16.84 26.83 17.88
N TYR A 105 16.77 25.81 17.02
CA TYR A 105 16.46 26.00 15.60
C TYR A 105 14.96 26.24 15.39
N ARG A 106 14.10 25.57 16.18
CA ARG A 106 12.64 25.67 16.08
C ARG A 106 12.00 25.60 17.48
N GLU A 107 11.86 26.76 18.13
CA GLU A 107 11.48 26.89 19.55
C GLU A 107 10.14 26.26 19.92
N ASN A 108 9.21 26.22 18.96
CA ASN A 108 7.86 25.68 19.14
C ASN A 108 7.58 24.47 18.25
N ASP A 109 8.62 23.78 17.72
CA ASP A 109 8.37 22.55 16.96
C ASP A 109 7.83 21.48 17.90
N PHE A 110 6.59 21.08 17.62
CA PHE A 110 5.84 20.14 18.42
C PHE A 110 6.65 18.86 18.69
N ARG A 111 7.29 18.27 17.67
CA ARG A 111 8.02 16.99 17.81
C ARG A 111 9.19 17.10 18.77
N ALA A 112 9.95 18.19 18.67
CA ALA A 112 11.09 18.41 19.56
C ALA A 112 10.62 18.59 21.01
N ILE A 113 9.49 19.25 21.21
CA ILE A 113 8.82 19.35 22.51
C ILE A 113 8.37 17.97 22.99
N GLN A 114 7.77 17.13 22.14
CA GLN A 114 7.36 15.77 22.51
C GLN A 114 8.54 14.92 23.01
N VAL A 115 9.66 14.93 22.28
CA VAL A 115 10.87 14.19 22.66
C VAL A 115 11.43 14.73 23.99
N LYS A 116 11.44 16.06 24.17
CA LYS A 116 11.89 16.68 25.43
C LYS A 116 11.00 16.31 26.62
N VAL A 117 9.68 16.36 26.45
CA VAL A 117 8.70 15.92 27.46
C VAL A 117 8.94 14.45 27.81
N ALA A 118 9.11 13.58 26.81
CA ALA A 118 9.44 12.17 27.03
C ALA A 118 10.71 11.99 27.88
N ILE A 119 11.79 12.71 27.55
CA ILE A 119 13.04 12.67 28.32
C ILE A 119 12.81 13.14 29.77
N LEU A 120 12.09 14.26 29.97
CA LEU A 120 11.79 14.80 31.30
C LEU A 120 10.99 13.81 32.15
N LEU A 121 9.97 13.17 31.57
CA LEU A 121 9.15 12.15 32.25
C LEU A 121 10.00 10.94 32.65
N LEU A 122 10.89 10.47 31.78
CA LEU A 122 11.79 9.34 32.08
C LEU A 122 12.84 9.68 33.13
N GLN A 123 13.24 10.95 33.23
CA GLN A 123 14.08 11.48 34.31
C GLN A 123 13.32 11.77 35.61
N LYS A 124 12.01 11.49 35.68
CA LYS A 124 11.12 11.82 36.80
C LYS A 124 11.01 13.32 37.09
N ARG A 125 11.22 14.16 36.07
CA ARG A 125 11.08 15.62 36.13
C ARG A 125 9.69 16.02 35.64
N LYS A 126 8.67 15.57 36.36
CA LYS A 126 7.25 15.72 35.99
C LYS A 126 6.83 17.18 35.88
N ASP A 127 7.21 18.00 36.85
CA ASP A 127 6.80 19.42 36.89
C ASP A 127 7.35 20.19 35.69
N ASP A 128 8.63 19.98 35.36
CA ASP A 128 9.27 20.57 34.18
C ASP A 128 8.60 20.13 32.87
N ALA A 129 8.13 18.88 32.80
CA ALA A 129 7.40 18.38 31.64
C ALA A 129 6.03 19.06 31.50
N PHE A 130 5.31 19.27 32.61
CA PHE A 130 4.04 20.01 32.60
C PHE A 130 4.21 21.48 32.27
N GLU A 131 5.25 22.13 32.79
CA GLU A 131 5.56 23.53 32.47
C GLU A 131 5.82 23.67 30.97
N LEU A 132 6.62 22.77 30.38
CA LEU A 132 6.89 22.74 28.96
C LEU A 132 5.65 22.44 28.11
N LEU A 133 4.76 21.55 28.55
CA LEU A 133 3.49 21.28 27.86
C LEU A 133 2.55 22.50 27.92
N SER A 134 2.55 23.21 29.04
CA SER A 134 1.69 24.39 29.27
C SER A 134 2.14 25.61 28.47
N SER A 135 3.41 25.68 28.06
CA SER A 135 3.93 26.75 27.23
C SER A 135 3.66 26.57 25.74
N VAL A 136 3.22 25.38 25.30
CA VAL A 136 2.89 25.12 23.89
C VAL A 136 1.58 25.78 23.50
N PRO A 137 1.52 26.60 22.42
CA PRO A 137 0.28 27.16 21.92
C PRO A 137 -0.76 26.06 21.62
N ARG A 138 -1.97 26.19 22.18
CA ARG A 138 -3.06 25.25 21.92
C ARG A 138 -3.49 25.36 20.46
N GLY A 139 -3.19 24.34 19.64
CA GLY A 139 -3.53 24.45 18.21
C GLY A 139 -3.30 23.25 17.28
N ALA A 140 -2.71 22.12 17.70
CA ALA A 140 -2.54 21.01 16.75
C ALA A 140 -2.59 19.58 17.33
N ASN A 141 -2.66 19.38 18.64
CA ASN A 141 -2.55 18.02 19.20
C ASN A 141 -3.08 17.86 20.64
N GLU A 142 -4.30 18.33 20.94
CA GLU A 142 -4.90 18.18 22.27
C GLU A 142 -4.99 16.71 22.73
N SER A 143 -5.23 15.77 21.81
CA SER A 143 -5.28 14.34 22.10
C SER A 143 -3.94 13.80 22.64
N TRP A 144 -2.84 14.21 22.01
CA TRP A 144 -1.49 13.84 22.43
C TRP A 144 -1.11 14.50 23.76
N LEU A 145 -1.39 15.80 23.89
CA LEU A 145 -1.13 16.56 25.12
C LEU A 145 -1.83 15.87 26.29
N ARG A 146 -3.12 15.54 26.16
CA ARG A 146 -3.87 14.80 27.19
C ARG A 146 -3.31 13.41 27.46
N SER A 147 -2.83 12.70 26.45
CA SER A 147 -2.21 11.38 26.63
C SER A 147 -0.92 11.48 27.43
N MET A 148 -0.06 12.46 27.15
CA MET A 148 1.18 12.69 27.90
C MET A 148 0.94 13.26 29.29
N GLU A 149 -0.04 14.15 29.45
CA GLU A 149 -0.51 14.59 30.76
C GLU A 149 -0.98 13.38 31.60
N ASN A 150 -1.73 12.45 31.00
CA ASN A 150 -2.14 11.22 31.67
C ASN A 150 -0.95 10.31 32.03
N TYR A 151 0.01 10.11 31.12
CA TYR A 151 1.24 9.37 31.45
C TYR A 151 1.99 10.02 32.60
N ALA A 152 2.14 11.34 32.57
CA ALA A 152 2.81 12.11 33.60
C ALA A 152 2.08 12.04 34.95
N LEU A 153 0.75 12.09 34.95
CA LEU A 153 -0.08 11.94 36.15
C LEU A 153 0.04 10.54 36.77
N HIS A 154 0.12 9.49 35.94
CA HIS A 154 0.09 8.10 36.39
C HIS A 154 1.46 7.42 36.52
N LEU A 155 2.58 8.14 36.32
CA LEU A 155 3.94 7.63 36.51
C LEU A 155 4.20 6.99 37.88
N GLU A 156 3.44 7.36 38.92
CA GLU A 156 3.54 6.77 40.27
C GLU A 156 2.90 5.37 40.36
N TYR A 157 1.97 5.05 39.47
CA TYR A 157 1.14 3.85 39.53
C TYR A 157 1.50 2.80 38.47
N LEU A 158 2.27 3.17 37.45
CA LEU A 158 2.75 2.27 36.41
C LEU A 158 4.21 1.88 36.67
N PRO A 159 4.59 0.59 36.50
CA PRO A 159 6.00 0.21 36.52
C PRO A 159 6.79 1.06 35.51
N LEU A 160 7.91 1.62 35.95
CA LEU A 160 8.73 2.54 35.14
C LEU A 160 9.09 1.93 33.78
N TYR A 161 9.30 0.61 33.74
CA TYR A 161 9.56 -0.14 32.52
C TYR A 161 8.42 -0.03 31.48
N ASP A 162 7.17 -0.08 31.92
CA ASP A 162 6.00 0.00 31.03
C ASP A 162 5.79 1.43 30.52
N CYS A 163 6.01 2.45 31.36
CA CYS A 163 6.01 3.84 30.93
C CYS A 163 7.12 4.11 29.91
N SER A 164 8.35 3.64 30.17
CA SER A 164 9.47 3.78 29.25
C SER A 164 9.20 3.14 27.90
N ARG A 165 8.62 1.93 27.88
CA ARG A 165 8.27 1.23 26.66
C ARG A 165 7.22 2.00 25.86
N LEU A 166 6.12 2.41 26.49
CA LEU A 166 5.02 3.12 25.82
C LEU A 166 5.46 4.50 25.31
N ILE A 167 6.24 5.24 26.08
CA ILE A 167 6.79 6.54 25.67
C ILE A 167 7.72 6.35 24.47
N LYS A 168 8.61 5.36 24.49
CA LYS A 168 9.52 5.06 23.38
C LYS A 168 8.78 4.60 22.11
N GLU A 169 7.79 3.71 22.26
CA GLU A 169 6.94 3.25 21.14
C GLU A 169 6.21 4.43 20.47
N HIS A 170 5.68 5.35 21.28
CA HIS A 170 4.99 6.52 20.77
C HIS A 170 5.94 7.51 20.08
N VAL A 171 7.11 7.79 20.67
CA VAL A 171 8.12 8.67 20.06
C VAL A 171 8.68 8.10 18.75
N ASN A 172 8.84 6.79 18.65
CA ASN A 172 9.38 6.12 17.46
C ASN A 172 8.39 6.05 16.29
N SER A 173 7.10 6.24 16.53
CA SER A 173 6.09 6.29 15.48
C SER A 173 6.09 7.59 14.67
N ILE A 174 6.93 8.56 15.04
CA ILE A 174 7.01 9.88 14.41
C ILE A 174 8.02 9.83 13.26
N THR A 175 7.54 9.92 12.01
CA THR A 175 8.39 10.09 10.83
C THR A 175 8.87 11.52 10.67
N LEU A 176 10.09 11.67 10.15
CA LEU A 176 10.81 12.93 10.00
C LEU A 176 10.72 13.42 8.55
N GLU A 177 10.15 14.60 8.34
CA GLU A 177 10.00 15.23 7.01
C GLU A 177 11.18 16.13 6.64
N TYR A 178 11.53 16.14 5.35
CA TYR A 178 12.52 17.03 4.73
C TYR A 178 11.88 18.38 4.36
N ASP A 179 12.67 19.45 4.50
CA ASP A 179 12.31 20.79 4.03
C ASP A 179 12.77 20.92 2.57
N LEU A 180 11.83 20.95 1.63
CA LEU A 180 12.11 21.20 0.21
C LEU A 180 11.22 22.36 -0.25
N GLU A 181 11.83 23.54 -0.34
CA GLU A 181 11.29 24.67 -1.10
C GLU A 181 11.30 24.32 -2.60
N GLU A 182 10.35 23.49 -3.08
CA GLU A 182 9.84 23.52 -4.46
C GLU A 182 8.68 22.51 -4.69
N PRO A 183 7.41 22.96 -4.65
CA PRO A 183 6.29 22.19 -5.21
C PRO A 183 5.51 23.02 -6.23
N LEU A 184 5.85 22.95 -7.52
CA LEU A 184 5.09 23.66 -8.58
C LEU A 184 4.97 22.93 -9.93
N LYS A 185 5.43 21.67 -10.05
CA LYS A 185 5.31 20.91 -11.32
C LYS A 185 4.15 19.92 -11.38
N ILE A 186 3.58 19.53 -10.24
CA ILE A 186 2.57 18.46 -10.20
C ILE A 186 1.17 18.99 -10.57
N SER A 187 0.84 20.26 -10.32
CA SER A 187 -0.54 20.79 -10.46
C SER A 187 -1.15 20.73 -11.88
N ASN A 188 -0.33 20.74 -12.94
CA ASN A 188 -0.84 20.80 -14.31
C ASN A 188 -1.38 19.46 -14.83
N GLU A 189 -0.81 18.33 -14.42
CA GLU A 189 -1.32 17.00 -14.84
C GLU A 189 -2.66 16.65 -14.14
N TRP A 190 -2.94 17.27 -12.99
CA TRP A 190 -4.15 17.01 -12.19
C TRP A 190 -5.38 17.78 -12.67
N ASN A 191 -5.21 19.02 -13.13
CA ASN A 191 -6.31 19.78 -13.71
C ASN A 191 -6.90 19.05 -14.94
N ASP A 192 -6.06 18.40 -15.75
CA ASP A 192 -6.48 17.56 -16.87
C ASP A 192 -7.28 16.31 -16.44
N VAL A 193 -7.04 15.76 -15.25
CA VAL A 193 -7.85 14.65 -14.70
C VAL A 193 -9.21 15.15 -14.25
N LEU A 194 -9.25 16.26 -13.50
CA LEU A 194 -10.50 16.85 -13.02
C LEU A 194 -11.40 17.31 -14.18
N GLU A 195 -10.83 17.96 -15.20
CA GLU A 195 -11.57 18.38 -16.40
C GLU A 195 -12.10 17.19 -17.21
N ARG A 196 -11.33 16.10 -17.36
CA ARG A 196 -11.81 14.86 -18.00
C ARG A 196 -12.98 14.22 -17.26
N HIS A 197 -13.07 14.39 -15.95
CA HIS A 197 -14.17 13.87 -15.14
C HIS A 197 -15.41 14.75 -15.19
N LEU A 198 -15.23 16.07 -15.15
CA LEU A 198 -16.32 17.03 -15.37
C LEU A 198 -16.92 16.89 -16.78
N ALA A 199 -16.10 16.54 -17.79
CA ALA A 199 -16.56 16.29 -19.15
C ALA A 199 -17.44 15.02 -19.30
N LYS A 200 -17.46 14.11 -18.33
CA LYS A 200 -18.31 12.90 -18.35
C LYS A 200 -19.75 13.13 -17.87
N GLY A 201 -20.12 14.37 -17.53
CA GLY A 201 -21.51 14.77 -17.26
C GLY A 201 -22.08 14.28 -15.94
N VAL A 202 -21.25 13.79 -15.01
CA VAL A 202 -21.67 13.49 -13.64
C VAL A 202 -21.48 14.76 -12.81
N GLU A 203 -22.55 15.50 -12.56
CA GLU A 203 -22.53 16.58 -11.56
C GLU A 203 -22.28 15.95 -10.19
N LEU A 204 -21.06 16.11 -9.67
CA LEU A 204 -20.75 15.80 -8.28
C LEU A 204 -21.35 16.90 -7.41
N PRO A 205 -22.24 16.58 -6.45
CA PRO A 205 -22.76 17.56 -5.51
C PRO A 205 -21.69 17.84 -4.44
N ILE A 206 -20.60 18.50 -4.85
CA ILE A 206 -19.41 18.73 -4.02
C ILE A 206 -19.79 19.44 -2.71
N SER A 207 -20.70 20.40 -2.76
CA SER A 207 -21.19 21.12 -1.57
C SER A 207 -21.81 20.19 -0.52
N ASP A 208 -22.56 19.18 -0.97
CA ASP A 208 -23.27 18.26 -0.09
C ASP A 208 -22.33 17.18 0.46
N ILE A 209 -21.33 16.78 -0.34
CA ILE A 209 -20.21 15.94 0.11
C ILE A 209 -19.44 16.67 1.21
N ILE A 210 -19.08 17.94 0.99
CA ILE A 210 -18.37 18.77 1.99
C ILE A 210 -19.19 18.89 3.27
N GLY A 211 -20.49 19.20 3.19
CA GLY A 211 -21.35 19.28 4.38
C GLY A 211 -21.46 17.96 5.15
N THR A 212 -21.30 16.82 4.48
CA THR A 212 -21.19 15.52 5.17
C THR A 212 -19.80 15.30 5.76
N LEU A 213 -18.74 15.74 5.09
CA LEU A 213 -17.38 15.63 5.60
C LEU A 213 -17.19 16.40 6.92
N GLU A 214 -17.97 17.46 7.17
CA GLU A 214 -17.95 18.20 8.44
C GLU A 214 -18.35 17.35 9.66
N SER A 215 -19.15 16.30 9.50
CA SER A 215 -19.51 15.37 10.59
C SER A 215 -18.51 14.23 10.77
N ILE A 216 -17.56 14.07 9.84
CA ILE A 216 -16.60 12.97 9.81
C ILE A 216 -15.32 13.39 10.53
N PRO A 217 -14.85 12.63 11.55
CA PRO A 217 -13.67 13.00 12.32
C PRO A 217 -12.36 12.77 11.54
N PHE A 218 -11.86 13.82 10.88
CA PHE A 218 -10.53 13.84 10.25
C PHE A 218 -9.71 15.05 10.68
N ASN A 219 -8.39 14.94 10.58
CA ASN A 219 -7.49 16.05 10.78
C ASN A 219 -7.17 16.68 9.41
N ALA A 220 -7.75 17.83 9.11
CA ALA A 220 -7.56 18.51 7.81
C ALA A 220 -6.10 18.87 7.48
N ILE A 221 -5.23 18.89 8.51
CA ILE A 221 -3.82 19.21 8.38
C ILE A 221 -3.02 17.97 7.95
N THR A 222 -3.29 16.81 8.56
CA THR A 222 -2.46 15.60 8.38
C THR A 222 -3.12 14.52 7.53
N ASP A 223 -4.45 14.47 7.52
CA ASP A 223 -5.20 13.40 6.89
C ASP A 223 -5.51 13.77 5.42
N ARG A 224 -5.33 12.79 4.53
CA ARG A 224 -5.69 12.94 3.10
C ARG A 224 -7.02 12.27 2.82
N LEU A 225 -7.96 13.03 2.26
CA LEU A 225 -9.30 12.61 1.90
C LEU A 225 -9.34 12.32 0.41
N LEU A 226 -9.79 11.12 0.07
CA LEU A 226 -9.81 10.60 -1.29
C LEU A 226 -11.23 10.14 -1.61
N LEU A 227 -11.85 10.74 -2.63
CA LEU A 227 -13.04 10.17 -3.25
C LEU A 227 -12.62 8.96 -4.08
N VAL A 228 -13.26 7.82 -3.87
CA VAL A 228 -12.93 6.56 -4.55
C VAL A 228 -14.16 5.89 -5.15
N GLY A 229 -13.94 4.78 -5.85
CA GLY A 229 -15.01 3.95 -6.39
C GLY A 229 -15.73 4.59 -7.58
N SER A 230 -17.01 4.28 -7.72
CA SER A 230 -17.74 4.55 -8.97
C SER A 230 -17.80 6.03 -9.36
N PHE A 231 -17.88 6.94 -8.40
CA PHE A 231 -17.82 8.38 -8.66
C PHE A 231 -16.45 8.81 -9.17
N ALA A 232 -15.38 8.38 -8.50
CA ALA A 232 -14.02 8.67 -8.91
C ALA A 232 -13.67 8.06 -10.28
N GLU A 233 -14.32 6.97 -10.67
CA GLU A 233 -14.10 6.34 -11.98
C GLU A 233 -14.99 6.94 -13.10
N GLY A 234 -15.97 7.79 -12.78
CA GLY A 234 -16.98 8.27 -13.73
C GLY A 234 -17.98 7.17 -14.15
N ASN A 235 -18.20 6.19 -13.27
CA ASN A 235 -19.09 5.04 -13.46
C ASN A 235 -20.36 5.12 -12.57
N ALA A 236 -20.48 6.16 -11.73
CA ALA A 236 -21.60 6.32 -10.82
C ALA A 236 -22.95 6.51 -11.56
N ASN A 237 -24.01 6.01 -10.93
CA ASN A 237 -25.41 6.22 -11.31
C ASN A 237 -26.20 6.76 -10.11
N ASP A 238 -27.51 6.94 -10.26
CA ASP A 238 -28.36 7.53 -9.22
C ASP A 238 -28.44 6.75 -7.90
N GLY A 239 -28.17 5.44 -7.95
CA GLY A 239 -28.15 4.56 -6.79
C GLY A 239 -26.74 4.26 -6.26
N SER A 240 -25.71 4.92 -6.78
CA SER A 240 -24.32 4.65 -6.37
C SER A 240 -24.00 5.34 -5.06
N ASP A 241 -23.41 4.59 -4.14
CA ASP A 241 -22.86 5.11 -2.89
C ASP A 241 -21.64 6.01 -3.15
N ILE A 242 -21.37 6.90 -2.19
CA ILE A 242 -20.18 7.75 -2.19
C ILE A 242 -19.15 7.08 -1.29
N ASP A 243 -18.05 6.63 -1.88
CA ASP A 243 -16.96 5.98 -1.15
C ASP A 243 -15.83 6.98 -0.92
N ILE A 244 -15.39 7.12 0.33
CA ILE A 244 -14.34 8.05 0.75
C ILE A 244 -13.28 7.27 1.53
N TYR A 245 -12.02 7.41 1.14
CA TYR A 245 -10.88 6.93 1.91
C TYR A 245 -10.23 8.09 2.64
N ILE A 246 -9.88 7.86 3.91
CA ILE A 246 -9.12 8.81 4.72
C ILE A 246 -7.82 8.14 5.09
N LEU A 247 -6.71 8.67 4.56
CA LEU A 247 -5.37 8.21 4.88
C LEU A 247 -4.90 8.98 6.12
N THR A 248 -4.59 8.25 7.19
CA THR A 248 -4.34 8.81 8.54
C THR A 248 -3.22 8.02 9.21
N ASP A 249 -2.44 8.65 10.09
CA ASP A 249 -1.44 7.94 10.91
C ASP A 249 -2.06 7.24 12.12
N PHE A 250 -3.29 7.60 12.47
CA PHE A 250 -4.01 7.04 13.62
C PHE A 250 -5.04 6.01 13.18
N PHE A 251 -5.21 4.98 14.00
CA PHE A 251 -6.30 4.02 13.82
C PHE A 251 -7.64 4.70 14.10
N LYS A 252 -8.60 4.53 13.19
CA LYS A 252 -9.97 5.03 13.30
C LYS A 252 -10.93 3.94 12.81
N VAL A 253 -12.19 4.03 13.23
CA VAL A 253 -13.23 3.06 12.86
C VAL A 253 -13.94 3.55 11.59
N ASP A 254 -14.17 2.64 10.64
CA ASP A 254 -14.93 2.92 9.42
C ASP A 254 -16.34 3.46 9.75
N ILE A 255 -16.83 4.38 8.93
CA ILE A 255 -18.14 5.03 9.10
C ILE A 255 -19.02 4.69 7.90
N HIS A 256 -20.27 4.33 8.18
CA HIS A 256 -21.30 4.13 7.18
C HIS A 256 -22.51 5.00 7.55
N GLU A 257 -22.79 6.02 6.75
CA GLU A 257 -23.86 6.97 7.02
C GLU A 257 -24.75 7.17 5.80
N TYR A 258 -26.07 7.19 5.99
CA TYR A 258 -27.01 7.54 4.93
C TYR A 258 -27.30 9.05 4.94
N ASN A 259 -26.89 9.75 3.88
CA ASN A 259 -27.21 11.16 3.74
C ASN A 259 -28.61 11.34 3.13
N LYS A 260 -29.53 11.90 3.93
CA LYS A 260 -30.92 12.13 3.53
C LYS A 260 -31.09 13.15 2.40
N HIS A 261 -30.21 14.15 2.32
CA HIS A 261 -30.25 15.19 1.29
C HIS A 261 -29.82 14.60 -0.06
N LEU A 262 -28.72 13.84 -0.06
CA LEU A 262 -28.20 13.15 -1.24
C LEU A 262 -28.99 11.90 -1.62
N LYS A 263 -29.80 11.37 -0.69
CA LYS A 263 -30.53 10.10 -0.79
C LYS A 263 -29.62 8.91 -1.09
N ARG A 264 -28.39 8.93 -0.58
CA ARG A 264 -27.34 7.93 -0.85
C ARG A 264 -26.54 7.63 0.40
N SER A 265 -25.92 6.46 0.43
CA SER A 265 -24.99 6.09 1.50
C SER A 265 -23.61 6.68 1.22
N ILE A 266 -22.93 7.04 2.31
CA ILE A 266 -21.57 7.54 2.34
C ILE A 266 -20.75 6.54 3.17
N ASN A 267 -19.78 5.92 2.51
CA ASN A 267 -18.90 4.92 3.07
C ASN A 267 -17.52 5.54 3.30
N VAL A 268 -17.15 5.77 4.55
CA VAL A 268 -15.83 6.28 4.91
C VAL A 268 -14.98 5.15 5.45
N LYS A 269 -13.84 4.91 4.80
CA LYS A 269 -12.84 3.95 5.29
C LYS A 269 -11.56 4.66 5.71
N TYR A 270 -11.04 4.29 6.88
CA TYR A 270 -9.78 4.83 7.37
C TYR A 270 -8.63 3.87 7.08
N PHE A 271 -7.60 4.38 6.42
CA PHE A 271 -6.38 3.62 6.14
C PHE A 271 -5.22 4.19 6.92
N ASN A 272 -4.60 3.34 7.73
CA ASN A 272 -3.32 3.67 8.35
C ASN A 272 -2.23 3.79 7.27
N THR A 273 -1.45 4.86 7.28
CA THR A 273 -0.34 5.08 6.33
C THR A 273 0.69 3.94 6.34
N GLY A 274 0.97 3.36 7.51
CA GLY A 274 1.81 2.17 7.65
C GLY A 274 1.21 0.92 6.99
N TYR A 275 -0.11 0.74 7.06
CA TYR A 275 -0.80 -0.34 6.35
C TYR A 275 -0.69 -0.18 4.82
N LEU A 276 -0.80 1.06 4.32
CA LEU A 276 -0.62 1.33 2.89
C LEU A 276 0.79 1.00 2.42
N LYS A 277 1.83 1.37 3.17
CA LYS A 277 3.22 0.99 2.84
C LYS A 277 3.36 -0.53 2.67
N ASN A 278 2.74 -1.31 3.56
CA ASN A 278 2.72 -2.76 3.45
C ASN A 278 1.93 -3.27 2.22
N LEU A 279 0.81 -2.62 1.89
CA LEU A 279 0.02 -2.91 0.69
C LEU A 279 0.81 -2.66 -0.61
N LEU A 280 1.74 -1.71 -0.62
CA LEU A 280 2.56 -1.38 -1.79
C LEU A 280 3.70 -2.36 -2.02
N VAL A 281 4.29 -2.89 -0.95
CA VAL A 281 5.25 -3.99 -1.04
C VAL A 281 4.64 -5.19 -1.78
N VAL A 282 3.32 -5.41 -1.65
CA VAL A 282 2.59 -6.47 -2.36
C VAL A 282 2.53 -6.23 -3.88
N VAL A 283 2.50 -4.97 -4.33
CA VAL A 283 2.41 -4.62 -5.77
C VAL A 283 3.78 -4.54 -6.44
N GLY A 284 4.77 -3.98 -5.73
CA GLY A 284 6.14 -3.83 -6.26
C GLY A 284 6.87 -5.16 -6.44
N VAL A 285 6.43 -6.20 -5.73
CA VAL A 285 7.10 -7.49 -5.73
C VAL A 285 6.35 -8.46 -6.67
N ASN A 286 6.82 -8.53 -7.92
CA ASN A 286 6.54 -9.65 -8.84
C ASN A 286 7.02 -11.02 -8.29
N GLU A 287 7.57 -11.06 -7.07
CA GLU A 287 8.16 -12.22 -6.42
C GLU A 287 7.44 -12.58 -5.10
N LYS A 288 6.45 -13.48 -5.20
CA LYS A 288 5.91 -14.23 -4.05
C LYS A 288 5.45 -13.37 -2.86
N ILE A 289 4.18 -12.99 -2.90
CA ILE A 289 3.45 -12.54 -1.70
C ILE A 289 3.54 -13.66 -0.65
N PRO A 290 3.97 -13.38 0.60
CA PRO A 290 4.20 -14.41 1.61
C PRO A 290 2.95 -15.27 1.85
N GLU A 291 3.08 -16.60 1.77
CA GLU A 291 1.98 -17.56 2.04
C GLU A 291 1.34 -17.39 3.43
N LYS A 292 2.01 -16.70 4.35
CA LYS A 292 1.60 -16.53 5.75
C LYS A 292 1.31 -15.07 6.11
N TRP A 293 0.78 -14.28 5.18
CA TRP A 293 0.33 -12.93 5.52
C TRP A 293 -0.85 -13.02 6.52
N PRO A 294 -0.80 -12.33 7.68
CA PRO A 294 -1.79 -12.46 8.76
C PRO A 294 -3.16 -11.81 8.47
N GLY A 295 -3.47 -11.57 7.20
CA GLY A 295 -4.76 -11.12 6.71
C GLY A 295 -5.14 -12.02 5.54
N ASN A 296 -5.97 -13.02 5.82
CA ASN A 296 -6.50 -13.96 4.83
C ASN A 296 -7.57 -13.30 3.93
N THR A 297 -7.35 -12.03 3.57
CA THR A 297 -8.22 -11.27 2.67
C THR A 297 -7.90 -11.69 1.26
N ASP A 298 -8.95 -12.17 0.58
CA ASP A 298 -8.99 -12.53 -0.82
C ASP A 298 -8.19 -11.53 -1.68
N TYR A 299 -7.26 -11.99 -2.53
CA TYR A 299 -6.39 -11.13 -3.36
C TYR A 299 -7.18 -10.07 -4.13
N THR A 300 -8.40 -10.41 -4.50
CA THR A 300 -9.41 -9.54 -5.13
C THR A 300 -9.68 -8.27 -4.32
N VAL A 301 -9.77 -8.35 -2.99
CA VAL A 301 -10.03 -7.20 -2.11
C VAL A 301 -8.83 -6.25 -2.08
N MET A 302 -7.60 -6.80 -2.04
CA MET A 302 -6.40 -5.98 -2.10
C MET A 302 -6.28 -5.25 -3.44
N LEU A 303 -6.52 -5.96 -4.54
CA LEU A 303 -6.56 -5.36 -5.87
C LEU A 303 -7.64 -4.27 -5.95
N GLU A 304 -8.77 -4.45 -5.28
CA GLU A 304 -9.83 -3.45 -5.22
C GLU A 304 -9.36 -2.18 -4.50
N TYR A 305 -8.69 -2.33 -3.36
CA TYR A 305 -8.13 -1.19 -2.62
C TYR A 305 -7.07 -0.45 -3.43
N LEU A 306 -6.15 -1.18 -4.05
CA LEU A 306 -5.12 -0.59 -4.90
C LEU A 306 -5.71 0.09 -6.13
N HIS A 307 -6.73 -0.51 -6.75
CA HIS A 307 -7.46 0.11 -7.86
C HIS A 307 -8.15 1.40 -7.43
N ARG A 308 -8.91 1.37 -6.33
CA ARG A 308 -9.61 2.53 -5.78
C ARG A 308 -8.63 3.64 -5.41
N LEU A 309 -7.50 3.29 -4.82
CA LEU A 309 -6.41 4.23 -4.53
C LEU A 309 -5.88 4.81 -5.84
N ALA A 310 -5.41 4.01 -6.79
CA ALA A 310 -4.84 4.50 -8.05
C ALA A 310 -5.77 5.39 -8.89
N ASN A 311 -7.09 5.24 -8.74
CA ASN A 311 -8.10 6.03 -9.45
C ASN A 311 -8.81 7.07 -8.56
N SER A 312 -8.30 7.32 -7.35
CA SER A 312 -8.93 8.23 -6.41
C SER A 312 -8.79 9.70 -6.82
N ILE A 313 -9.73 10.53 -6.37
CA ILE A 313 -9.70 11.99 -6.53
C ILE A 313 -9.46 12.60 -5.14
N PRO A 314 -8.38 13.38 -4.94
CA PRO A 314 -8.18 14.06 -3.67
C PRO A 314 -9.27 15.12 -3.45
N LEU A 315 -9.87 15.12 -2.26
CA LEU A 315 -10.86 16.11 -1.83
C LEU A 315 -10.22 17.23 -0.99
N ASN A 316 -9.03 17.00 -0.45
CA ASN A 316 -8.19 18.03 0.17
C ASN A 316 -6.73 17.83 -0.27
N ASP A 317 -5.98 18.93 -0.25
CA ASP A 317 -4.52 18.91 -0.41
C ASP A 317 -3.90 19.33 0.93
N PRO A 318 -3.58 18.38 1.82
CA PRO A 318 -3.00 18.73 3.11
C PRO A 318 -1.65 19.42 2.89
N PRO A 319 -1.28 20.42 3.72
CA PRO A 319 0.00 21.12 3.59
C PRO A 319 1.22 20.22 3.86
N PHE A 320 1.02 18.95 4.23
CA PHE A 320 2.03 17.94 4.50
C PHE A 320 1.88 16.74 3.56
N PRO A 321 2.97 16.12 3.08
CA PRO A 321 2.90 14.94 2.22
C PRO A 321 2.52 13.69 3.04
N ALA A 322 1.22 13.43 3.20
CA ALA A 322 0.75 12.24 3.93
C ALA A 322 1.31 10.91 3.36
N VAL A 323 1.53 10.84 2.04
CA VAL A 323 2.49 9.98 1.33
C VAL A 323 2.72 10.58 -0.06
N ASP A 324 3.91 10.43 -0.66
CA ASP A 324 4.12 10.73 -2.08
C ASP A 324 3.11 9.95 -2.92
N TRP A 325 2.33 10.70 -3.70
CA TRP A 325 1.19 10.19 -4.45
C TRP A 325 1.39 10.43 -5.94
N PRO A 326 1.04 9.49 -6.83
CA PRO A 326 0.33 8.23 -6.57
C PRO A 326 1.17 7.16 -5.87
N LEU A 327 0.57 6.50 -4.87
CA LEU A 327 1.19 5.40 -4.12
C LEU A 327 1.54 4.19 -5.00
N VAL A 328 0.74 3.95 -6.04
CA VAL A 328 0.92 2.88 -7.02
C VAL A 328 0.92 3.53 -8.40
N THR A 329 1.94 3.28 -9.21
CA THR A 329 1.85 3.70 -10.60
C THR A 329 0.75 2.88 -11.29
N PRO A 330 -0.14 3.50 -12.08
CA PRO A 330 -1.20 2.75 -12.76
C PRO A 330 -0.65 1.55 -13.56
N LYS A 331 0.52 1.70 -14.18
CA LYS A 331 1.18 0.64 -14.94
C LYS A 331 1.50 -0.61 -14.11
N ASP A 332 1.99 -0.44 -12.88
CA ASP A 332 2.30 -1.59 -12.01
C ASP A 332 1.03 -2.31 -11.58
N LEU A 333 -0.03 -1.56 -11.29
CA LEU A 333 -1.34 -2.11 -10.99
C LEU A 333 -1.91 -2.94 -12.15
N TYR A 334 -1.76 -2.46 -13.38
CA TYR A 334 -2.24 -3.11 -14.59
C TYR A 334 -1.59 -4.48 -14.77
N LYS A 335 -0.26 -4.51 -14.66
CA LYS A 335 0.52 -5.74 -14.81
C LYS A 335 0.24 -6.73 -13.67
N SER A 336 0.26 -6.27 -12.42
CA SER A 336 0.02 -7.13 -11.25
C SER A 336 -1.40 -7.67 -11.20
N GLY A 337 -2.40 -6.87 -11.58
CA GLY A 337 -3.78 -7.32 -11.76
C GLY A 337 -3.90 -8.38 -12.86
N ALA A 338 -3.28 -8.15 -14.02
CA ALA A 338 -3.29 -9.10 -15.13
C ALA A 338 -2.66 -10.45 -14.76
N ILE A 339 -1.51 -10.43 -14.08
CA ILE A 339 -0.82 -11.65 -13.62
C ILE A 339 -1.66 -12.42 -12.61
N THR A 340 -2.30 -11.71 -11.65
CA THR A 340 -3.17 -12.33 -10.64
C THR A 340 -4.32 -13.08 -11.32
N HIS A 341 -5.03 -12.43 -12.24
CA HIS A 341 -6.12 -13.06 -12.97
C HIS A 341 -5.64 -14.18 -13.89
N LEU A 342 -4.48 -14.05 -14.55
CA LEU A 342 -3.88 -15.09 -15.38
C LEU A 342 -3.62 -16.40 -14.61
N LYS A 343 -3.16 -16.31 -13.35
CA LYS A 343 -2.98 -17.49 -12.49
C LYS A 343 -4.31 -18.23 -12.28
N ASN A 344 -5.40 -17.48 -12.04
CA ASN A 344 -6.74 -18.05 -11.90
C ASN A 344 -7.23 -18.69 -13.20
N VAL A 345 -7.02 -18.03 -14.36
CA VAL A 345 -7.33 -18.59 -15.69
C VAL A 345 -6.65 -19.94 -15.88
N ARG A 346 -5.35 -20.03 -15.56
CA ARG A 346 -4.58 -21.28 -15.71
C ARG A 346 -5.12 -22.40 -14.82
N GLY A 347 -5.36 -22.13 -13.53
CA GLY A 347 -5.90 -23.12 -12.59
C GLY A 347 -7.28 -23.62 -13.05
N LEU A 348 -8.18 -22.69 -13.39
CA LEU A 348 -9.54 -23.02 -13.83
C LEU A 348 -9.57 -23.76 -15.17
N TRP A 349 -8.63 -23.46 -16.07
CA TRP A 349 -8.46 -24.23 -17.30
C TRP A 349 -8.03 -25.68 -17.02
N GLN A 350 -7.07 -25.88 -16.11
CA GLN A 350 -6.63 -27.23 -15.71
C GLN A 350 -7.78 -28.02 -15.07
N ASP A 351 -8.56 -27.38 -14.18
CA ASP A 351 -9.75 -27.99 -13.57
C ASP A 351 -10.82 -28.34 -14.61
N ALA A 352 -11.09 -27.42 -15.54
CA ALA A 352 -12.06 -27.63 -16.61
C ALA A 352 -11.66 -28.80 -17.52
N ALA A 353 -10.40 -28.83 -17.97
CA ALA A 353 -9.86 -29.89 -18.82
C ALA A 353 -9.87 -31.25 -18.09
N GLY A 354 -9.49 -31.28 -16.82
CA GLY A 354 -9.49 -32.49 -15.99
C GLY A 354 -10.90 -33.05 -15.77
N ALA A 355 -11.88 -32.20 -15.46
CA ALA A 355 -13.28 -32.60 -15.32
C ALA A 355 -13.85 -33.11 -16.66
N PHE A 356 -13.53 -32.44 -17.77
CA PHE A 356 -13.99 -32.85 -19.10
C PHE A 356 -13.45 -34.23 -19.48
N ALA A 357 -12.16 -34.49 -19.23
CA ALA A 357 -11.53 -35.78 -19.49
C ALA A 357 -12.17 -36.93 -18.69
N LYS A 358 -12.74 -36.65 -17.51
CA LYS A 358 -13.49 -37.60 -16.68
C LYS A 358 -14.96 -37.78 -17.11
N GLY A 359 -15.43 -37.01 -18.09
CA GLY A 359 -16.84 -36.98 -18.50
C GLY A 359 -17.74 -36.12 -17.61
N GLU A 360 -17.18 -35.36 -16.67
CA GLU A 360 -17.89 -34.47 -15.73
C GLU A 360 -18.22 -33.12 -16.41
N LYS A 361 -19.05 -33.16 -17.47
CA LYS A 361 -19.32 -32.00 -18.34
C LYS A 361 -19.81 -30.76 -17.62
N SER A 362 -20.62 -30.92 -16.56
CA SER A 362 -21.15 -29.80 -15.78
C SER A 362 -20.08 -29.07 -14.99
N GLN A 363 -19.17 -29.81 -14.34
CA GLN A 363 -18.04 -29.22 -13.63
C GLN A 363 -17.06 -28.57 -14.61
N ALA A 364 -16.80 -29.23 -15.74
CA ALA A 364 -15.97 -28.68 -16.80
C ALA A 364 -16.51 -27.35 -17.34
N ALA A 365 -17.82 -27.28 -17.63
CA ALA A 365 -18.46 -26.07 -18.12
C ALA A 365 -18.37 -24.92 -17.09
N PHE A 366 -18.66 -25.22 -15.82
CA PHE A 366 -18.59 -24.24 -14.72
C PHE A 366 -17.16 -23.69 -14.53
N SER A 367 -16.15 -24.57 -14.48
CA SER A 367 -14.75 -24.15 -14.38
C SER A 367 -14.31 -23.33 -15.59
N ALA A 368 -14.72 -23.73 -16.81
CA ALA A 368 -14.39 -23.01 -18.02
C ALA A 368 -14.99 -21.60 -18.04
N GLU A 369 -16.25 -21.45 -17.62
CA GLU A 369 -16.91 -20.15 -17.48
C GLU A 369 -16.19 -19.23 -16.48
N MET A 370 -15.89 -19.75 -15.28
CA MET A 370 -15.16 -18.98 -14.27
C MET A 370 -13.77 -18.57 -14.77
N GLY A 371 -13.13 -19.45 -15.56
CA GLY A 371 -11.88 -19.18 -16.24
C GLY A 371 -12.01 -18.04 -17.26
N LEU A 372 -13.07 -18.05 -18.08
CA LEU A 372 -13.34 -17.01 -19.08
C LEU A 372 -13.57 -15.64 -18.43
N TRP A 373 -14.32 -15.60 -17.31
CA TRP A 373 -14.47 -14.36 -16.55
C TRP A 373 -13.14 -13.84 -16.00
N SER A 374 -12.29 -14.72 -15.50
CA SER A 374 -10.94 -14.36 -15.05
C SER A 374 -10.07 -13.87 -16.21
N ALA A 375 -10.25 -14.44 -17.41
CA ALA A 375 -9.51 -14.04 -18.60
C ALA A 375 -9.91 -12.63 -19.07
N ILE A 376 -11.21 -12.32 -19.04
CA ILE A 376 -11.73 -10.97 -19.26
C ILE A 376 -11.07 -9.98 -18.29
N ASP A 377 -11.03 -10.30 -17.00
CA ASP A 377 -10.43 -9.41 -16.00
C ASP A 377 -8.91 -9.24 -16.21
N ALA A 378 -8.20 -10.31 -16.61
CA ALA A 378 -6.77 -10.23 -16.91
C ALA A 378 -6.46 -9.27 -18.08
N LEU A 379 -7.24 -9.37 -19.17
CA LEU A 379 -7.10 -8.49 -20.33
C LEU A 379 -7.52 -7.07 -20.02
N ALA A 380 -8.63 -6.90 -19.29
CA ALA A 380 -9.08 -5.60 -18.83
C ALA A 380 -7.95 -4.90 -18.06
N CYS A 381 -7.27 -5.59 -17.14
CA CYS A 381 -6.12 -5.05 -16.44
C CYS A 381 -4.99 -4.61 -17.39
N LEU A 382 -4.68 -5.36 -18.45
CA LEU A 382 -3.66 -4.99 -19.44
C LEU A 382 -4.00 -3.71 -20.22
N GLU A 383 -5.29 -3.41 -20.34
CA GLU A 383 -5.82 -2.19 -20.97
C GLU A 383 -6.17 -1.10 -19.95
N GLY A 384 -5.72 -1.23 -18.70
CA GLY A 384 -5.89 -0.26 -17.62
C GLY A 384 -7.21 -0.33 -16.85
N LEU A 385 -8.08 -1.28 -17.19
CA LEU A 385 -9.39 -1.50 -16.55
C LEU A 385 -9.26 -2.46 -15.35
N THR A 386 -8.64 -1.99 -14.26
CA THR A 386 -8.23 -2.82 -13.12
C THR A 386 -9.27 -3.05 -12.03
N ASN A 387 -10.49 -2.52 -12.16
CA ASN A 387 -11.53 -2.66 -11.13
C ASN A 387 -11.92 -4.15 -10.97
N PRO A 388 -11.65 -4.84 -9.87
CA PRO A 388 -11.91 -6.28 -9.78
C PRO A 388 -13.38 -6.64 -9.57
N SER A 389 -14.28 -5.66 -9.43
CA SER A 389 -15.68 -5.91 -9.11
C SER A 389 -16.42 -6.62 -10.26
N LEU A 390 -17.06 -7.74 -9.92
CA LEU A 390 -17.82 -8.57 -10.87
C LEU A 390 -18.92 -7.78 -11.58
N LYS A 391 -19.53 -6.81 -10.89
CA LYS A 391 -20.64 -5.99 -11.41
C LYS A 391 -20.25 -5.19 -12.67
N TRP A 392 -18.96 -4.89 -12.83
CA TRP A 392 -18.45 -4.10 -13.95
C TRP A 392 -17.95 -4.94 -15.13
N ARG A 393 -17.92 -6.27 -15.01
CA ARG A 393 -17.36 -7.14 -16.06
C ARG A 393 -18.00 -6.92 -17.42
N LEU A 394 -19.33 -6.85 -17.49
CA LEU A 394 -20.02 -6.61 -18.77
C LEU A 394 -19.66 -5.23 -19.38
N LYS A 395 -19.48 -4.22 -18.53
CA LYS A 395 -19.03 -2.90 -18.98
C LYS A 395 -17.61 -2.95 -19.54
N LYS A 396 -16.69 -3.63 -18.84
CA LYS A 396 -15.32 -3.86 -19.32
C LYS A 396 -15.31 -4.58 -20.65
N VAL A 397 -16.11 -5.64 -20.79
CA VAL A 397 -16.22 -6.38 -22.05
C VAL A 397 -16.66 -5.45 -23.18
N ASN A 398 -17.66 -4.60 -22.98
CA ASN A 398 -18.07 -3.62 -24.00
C ASN A 398 -16.94 -2.63 -24.37
N GLN A 399 -16.08 -2.28 -23.42
CA GLN A 399 -14.92 -1.41 -23.66
C GLN A 399 -13.79 -2.16 -24.41
N LEU A 400 -13.70 -3.48 -24.26
CA LEU A 400 -12.72 -4.35 -24.93
C LEU A 400 -13.21 -4.89 -26.27
N ASP A 401 -14.49 -4.72 -26.60
CA ASP A 401 -15.20 -5.28 -27.75
C ASP A 401 -14.44 -5.04 -29.07
N SER A 402 -13.98 -3.80 -29.29
CA SER A 402 -13.21 -3.45 -30.50
C SER A 402 -11.80 -4.03 -30.56
N LEU A 403 -11.28 -4.51 -29.44
CA LEU A 403 -9.91 -5.03 -29.33
C LEU A 403 -9.86 -6.53 -29.57
N TYR A 404 -10.94 -7.29 -29.26
CA TYR A 404 -10.98 -8.74 -29.44
C TYR A 404 -12.34 -9.28 -29.92
N PRO A 405 -12.47 -9.61 -31.21
CA PRO A 405 -13.70 -10.21 -31.74
C PRO A 405 -14.10 -11.53 -31.06
N THR A 406 -13.12 -12.36 -30.65
CA THR A 406 -13.38 -13.62 -29.94
C THR A 406 -14.02 -13.41 -28.56
N PHE A 407 -13.86 -12.21 -27.96
CA PHE A 407 -14.52 -11.88 -26.70
C PHE A 407 -16.00 -11.59 -26.86
N ASN A 408 -16.44 -11.10 -28.01
CA ASN A 408 -17.87 -11.02 -28.27
C ASN A 408 -18.50 -12.38 -28.32
N GLN A 409 -17.82 -13.37 -28.91
CA GLN A 409 -18.31 -14.75 -28.90
C GLN A 409 -18.35 -15.29 -27.46
N ALA A 410 -17.30 -15.10 -26.66
CA ALA A 410 -17.29 -15.50 -25.26
C ALA A 410 -18.40 -14.80 -24.45
N LYS A 411 -18.56 -13.48 -24.61
CA LYS A 411 -19.60 -12.65 -24.00
C LYS A 411 -21.00 -13.09 -24.38
N GLU A 412 -21.27 -13.23 -25.67
CA GLU A 412 -22.56 -13.68 -26.19
C GLU A 412 -22.89 -15.05 -25.63
N ARG A 413 -21.92 -15.97 -25.56
CA ARG A 413 -22.11 -17.29 -24.95
C ARG A 413 -22.38 -17.21 -23.45
N LEU A 414 -21.62 -16.40 -22.71
CA LEU A 414 -21.84 -16.17 -21.27
C LEU A 414 -23.21 -15.54 -20.97
N LEU A 415 -23.70 -14.66 -21.86
CA LEU A 415 -24.99 -13.97 -21.71
C LEU A 415 -26.19 -14.77 -22.24
N SER A 416 -26.01 -15.60 -23.26
CA SER A 416 -27.07 -16.37 -23.94
C SER A 416 -27.35 -17.73 -23.31
N ASN A 417 -26.37 -18.33 -22.63
CA ASN A 417 -26.52 -19.68 -22.09
C ASN A 417 -27.38 -19.68 -20.82
N ARG A 418 -28.66 -20.04 -20.98
CA ARG A 418 -29.44 -20.65 -19.89
C ARG A 418 -29.35 -22.19 -19.89
N SER A 419 -28.79 -22.83 -20.93
CA SER A 419 -28.49 -24.28 -20.99
C SER A 419 -26.97 -24.53 -20.98
N PHE A 420 -26.32 -24.20 -19.86
CA PHE A 420 -24.86 -24.20 -19.67
C PHE A 420 -24.09 -25.48 -20.07
N PHE A 421 -24.76 -26.63 -20.22
CA PHE A 421 -24.10 -27.93 -20.34
C PHE A 421 -23.95 -28.45 -21.77
N GLU A 422 -24.55 -27.81 -22.76
CA GLU A 422 -24.60 -28.35 -24.13
C GLU A 422 -23.34 -28.04 -24.94
N ASN A 423 -22.54 -27.03 -24.55
CA ASN A 423 -21.39 -26.53 -25.32
C ASN A 423 -20.09 -26.46 -24.52
N THR A 424 -19.81 -27.44 -23.65
CA THR A 424 -18.61 -27.45 -22.80
C THR A 424 -17.29 -27.38 -23.59
N GLU A 425 -17.23 -28.04 -24.75
CA GLU A 425 -16.03 -28.07 -25.61
C GLU A 425 -15.70 -26.69 -26.19
N ASP A 426 -16.71 -25.97 -26.69
CA ASP A 426 -16.55 -24.59 -27.17
C ASP A 426 -16.01 -23.66 -26.07
N LEU A 427 -16.52 -23.79 -24.84
CA LEU A 427 -16.07 -22.98 -23.70
C LEU A 427 -14.60 -23.25 -23.34
N LEU A 428 -14.19 -24.52 -23.37
CA LEU A 428 -12.80 -24.93 -23.16
C LEU A 428 -11.87 -24.34 -24.23
N LEU A 429 -12.30 -24.35 -25.50
CA LEU A 429 -11.52 -23.78 -26.61
C LEU A 429 -11.36 -22.28 -26.47
N LEU A 430 -12.45 -21.56 -26.18
CA LEU A 430 -12.41 -20.10 -25.94
C LEU A 430 -11.52 -19.74 -24.75
N LEU A 431 -11.54 -20.55 -23.68
CA LEU A 431 -10.68 -20.34 -22.51
C LEU A 431 -9.20 -20.53 -22.86
N ALA A 432 -8.86 -21.57 -23.62
CA ALA A 432 -7.50 -21.83 -24.08
C ALA A 432 -6.99 -20.69 -24.98
N GLU A 433 -7.81 -20.22 -25.92
CA GLU A 433 -7.46 -19.09 -26.79
C GLU A 433 -7.24 -17.80 -25.98
N SER A 434 -8.09 -17.54 -24.98
CA SER A 434 -7.94 -16.39 -24.09
C SER A 434 -6.63 -16.44 -23.29
N LEU A 435 -6.28 -17.62 -22.77
CA LEU A 435 -5.01 -17.85 -22.06
C LEU A 435 -3.80 -17.56 -22.95
N TYR A 436 -3.85 -17.97 -24.21
CA TYR A 436 -2.80 -17.69 -25.20
C TYR A 436 -2.66 -16.18 -25.46
N GLN A 437 -3.77 -15.47 -25.72
CA GLN A 437 -3.75 -14.03 -26.00
C GLN A 437 -3.21 -13.20 -24.83
N ILE A 438 -3.61 -13.52 -23.60
CA ILE A 438 -3.10 -12.85 -22.38
C ILE A 438 -1.58 -13.04 -22.26
N THR A 439 -1.12 -14.29 -22.41
CA THR A 439 0.30 -14.64 -22.30
C THR A 439 1.12 -13.93 -23.39
N HIS A 440 0.63 -13.95 -24.63
CA HIS A 440 1.29 -13.30 -25.76
C HIS A 440 1.41 -11.78 -25.54
N LYS A 441 0.34 -11.11 -25.07
CA LYS A 441 0.38 -9.67 -24.76
C LYS A 441 1.37 -9.34 -23.66
N LEU A 442 1.42 -10.13 -22.59
CA LEU A 442 2.37 -9.93 -21.50
C LEU A 442 3.83 -10.07 -21.95
N VAL A 443 4.12 -11.04 -22.82
CA VAL A 443 5.49 -11.32 -23.29
C VAL A 443 5.92 -10.35 -24.38
N TYR A 444 5.05 -10.05 -25.35
CA TYR A 444 5.41 -9.33 -26.57
C TYR A 444 4.86 -7.91 -26.64
N GLY A 445 4.08 -7.46 -25.65
CA GLY A 445 3.46 -6.12 -25.62
C GLY A 445 2.32 -5.93 -26.64
N ARG A 446 1.99 -6.95 -27.44
CA ARG A 446 0.96 -6.94 -28.48
C ARG A 446 0.17 -8.23 -28.51
N TYR A 447 -1.03 -8.16 -29.06
CA TYR A 447 -1.89 -9.32 -29.24
C TYR A 447 -1.53 -10.08 -30.51
N SER A 448 -1.83 -11.38 -30.53
CA SER A 448 -1.62 -12.19 -31.72
C SER A 448 -2.72 -11.94 -32.73
N GLN A 449 -2.36 -11.67 -33.99
CA GLN A 449 -3.33 -11.56 -35.09
C GLN A 449 -3.79 -12.93 -35.61
N SER A 450 -3.03 -13.99 -35.35
CA SER A 450 -3.46 -15.35 -35.60
C SER A 450 -4.29 -15.84 -34.41
N SER A 451 -5.50 -16.34 -34.69
CA SER A 451 -6.16 -17.28 -33.79
C SER A 451 -5.22 -18.47 -33.57
N ALA A 452 -5.28 -19.13 -32.42
CA ALA A 452 -4.42 -20.28 -32.10
C ALA A 452 -4.53 -21.46 -33.10
N SER A 453 -5.45 -21.36 -34.07
CA SER A 453 -5.64 -22.29 -35.18
C SER A 453 -4.49 -22.20 -36.19
N HIS A 454 -3.43 -22.98 -35.94
CA HIS A 454 -2.54 -23.69 -36.87
C HIS A 454 -1.14 -23.94 -36.29
N THR A 455 -0.92 -23.76 -34.99
CA THR A 455 -0.08 -24.76 -34.31
C THR A 455 -0.89 -26.04 -34.32
N THR A 456 -0.38 -27.00 -35.08
CA THR A 456 -0.92 -28.31 -35.43
C THR A 456 -1.92 -28.88 -34.42
N SER A 457 -2.90 -29.61 -34.95
CA SER A 457 -3.75 -30.58 -34.24
C SER A 457 -2.94 -31.74 -33.62
N GLU A 458 -1.79 -31.45 -33.02
CA GLU A 458 -1.12 -32.35 -32.10
C GLU A 458 -1.94 -32.31 -30.82
N ARG A 459 -2.69 -33.39 -30.62
CA ARG A 459 -3.42 -33.73 -29.41
C ARG A 459 -2.78 -33.07 -28.19
N THR A 460 -3.56 -32.28 -27.46
CA THR A 460 -3.38 -32.16 -26.02
C THR A 460 -3.64 -33.56 -25.43
N GLU A 461 -2.62 -34.42 -25.40
CA GLU A 461 -2.71 -35.66 -24.63
C GLU A 461 -2.73 -35.27 -23.17
N VAL A 462 -3.93 -35.31 -22.57
CA VAL A 462 -4.11 -35.34 -21.12
C VAL A 462 -3.53 -36.68 -20.67
N VAL A 463 -2.22 -36.71 -20.40
CA VAL A 463 -1.57 -37.88 -19.84
C VAL A 463 -2.18 -38.09 -18.46
N VAL A 464 -2.67 -39.31 -18.21
CA VAL A 464 -3.32 -39.75 -16.95
C VAL A 464 -2.42 -39.58 -15.71
N SER A 465 -1.17 -39.12 -15.88
CA SER A 465 -0.22 -38.83 -14.80
C SER A 465 -0.30 -37.42 -14.20
N GLY A 466 -1.20 -36.54 -14.67
CA GLY A 466 -1.42 -35.22 -14.04
C GLY A 466 -0.47 -34.09 -14.51
N ASP A 467 0.45 -34.38 -15.43
CA ASP A 467 1.25 -33.35 -16.12
C ASP A 467 0.60 -32.97 -17.44
N VAL A 468 0.17 -31.71 -17.56
CA VAL A 468 -0.26 -31.15 -18.85
C VAL A 468 0.98 -30.56 -19.53
N LYS A 469 1.51 -31.28 -20.53
CA LYS A 469 2.53 -30.74 -21.44
C LYS A 469 1.84 -29.91 -22.52
N ILE A 470 2.16 -28.63 -22.56
CA ILE A 470 1.87 -27.75 -23.70
C ILE A 470 3.19 -27.62 -24.46
N ASP A 471 3.40 -28.45 -25.47
CA ASP A 471 4.56 -28.29 -26.36
C ASP A 471 4.28 -27.14 -27.34
N LEU A 472 5.00 -26.03 -27.15
CA LEU A 472 4.97 -24.87 -28.04
C LEU A 472 6.18 -24.93 -28.97
N TYR A 473 6.10 -25.69 -30.07
CA TYR A 473 7.06 -25.56 -31.16
C TYR A 473 6.52 -24.60 -32.22
N SER A 474 7.26 -23.52 -32.48
CA SER A 474 7.09 -22.74 -33.70
C SER A 474 7.90 -23.40 -34.82
N SER A 475 7.23 -23.97 -35.82
CA SER A 475 7.90 -24.20 -37.10
C SER A 475 8.02 -22.85 -37.84
N ILE A 476 9.25 -22.49 -38.19
CA ILE A 476 9.59 -21.34 -39.06
C ILE A 476 8.92 -21.50 -40.43
#